data_AF-A0A562Y8I4-F1
#
_entry.id   AF-A0A562Y8I4-F1
#
_cell.length_a   1.000
_cell.length_b   1.000
_cell.length_c   1.000
_cell.angle_alpha   90.00
_cell.angle_beta   90.00
_cell.angle_gamma   90.00
#
_symmetry.space_group_name_H-M   'P 1'
#
loop_
_entity.id
_entity.type
_entity.pdbx_description
1 polymer ?
#
loop_
_entity_poly.entity_id
_entity_poly.type
_entity_poly.pdbx_seq_one_letter_code
_entity_poly.pdbx_strand_id
1 'polypeptide(L)'
;MNRTELFDKILNHLIENPNNYWVLIPTCEKYFGVSDRRLIESIGDEIIERGWATPKKDDKYSVYIHYDGIEMMKKHKSYSSFEKSINKANNRSKVEKNIKIILSIIGGIGVIYGCVFTYINYQKDRKIDNQQKEIKKLNEKIDSLKTELKQRTTTPYPMKSTSLVLQS
;
A
#
# COMPACT_ATOMS: atom_id res chain seq x y z
N MET A 1 42.86 -15.54 4.22
CA MET A 1 42.16 -14.45 3.50
C MET A 1 40.67 -14.73 3.55
N ASN A 2 39.83 -13.72 3.74
CA ASN A 2 38.37 -13.91 3.76
C ASN A 2 37.79 -13.95 2.33
N ARG A 3 36.55 -14.48 2.18
CA ARG A 3 35.89 -14.62 0.88
C ARG A 3 35.79 -13.30 0.11
N THR A 4 35.34 -12.25 0.78
CA THR A 4 35.10 -10.93 0.15
C THR A 4 36.38 -10.29 -0.35
N GLU A 5 37.46 -10.37 0.41
CA GLU A 5 38.78 -9.87 0.04
C GLU A 5 39.34 -10.63 -1.17
N LEU A 6 39.18 -11.96 -1.19
CA LEU A 6 39.54 -12.77 -2.35
C LEU A 6 38.67 -12.42 -3.57
N PHE A 7 37.37 -12.16 -3.37
CA PHE A 7 36.46 -11.72 -4.42
C PHE A 7 36.94 -10.42 -5.07
N ASP A 8 37.26 -9.41 -4.26
CA ASP A 8 37.77 -8.12 -4.72
C ASP A 8 39.11 -8.29 -5.47
N LYS A 9 40.03 -9.12 -4.95
CA LYS A 9 41.31 -9.40 -5.62
C LYS A 9 41.15 -10.10 -6.96
N ILE A 10 40.27 -11.11 -7.05
CA ILE A 10 39.97 -11.80 -8.30
C ILE A 10 39.39 -10.81 -9.31
N LEU A 11 38.35 -10.05 -8.95
CA LEU A 11 37.76 -9.07 -9.85
C LEU A 11 38.76 -8.02 -10.32
N ASN A 12 39.53 -7.42 -9.40
CA ASN A 12 40.54 -6.42 -9.77
C ASN A 12 41.57 -7.00 -10.73
N HIS A 13 42.07 -8.22 -10.49
CA HIS A 13 43.02 -8.85 -11.40
C HIS A 13 42.43 -9.10 -12.79
N LEU A 14 41.18 -9.55 -12.87
CA LEU A 14 40.49 -9.70 -14.15
C LEU A 14 40.31 -8.36 -14.87
N ILE A 15 39.96 -7.30 -14.14
CA ILE A 15 39.75 -5.94 -14.67
C ILE A 15 41.07 -5.31 -15.16
N GLU A 16 42.17 -5.53 -14.45
CA GLU A 16 43.51 -5.08 -14.83
C GLU A 16 44.02 -5.81 -16.09
N ASN A 17 43.45 -6.98 -16.38
CA ASN A 17 43.86 -7.83 -17.51
C ASN A 17 42.66 -8.25 -18.40
N PRO A 18 41.90 -7.30 -18.97
CA PRO A 18 40.53 -7.53 -19.44
C PRO A 18 40.42 -8.24 -20.80
N ASN A 19 41.54 -8.52 -21.48
CA ASN A 19 41.55 -9.06 -22.85
C ASN A 19 41.97 -10.54 -22.92
N ASN A 20 42.05 -11.22 -21.78
CA ASN A 20 42.48 -12.61 -21.72
C ASN A 20 41.53 -13.45 -20.87
N TYR A 21 41.49 -14.75 -21.17
CA TYR A 21 40.92 -15.73 -20.26
C TYR A 21 41.90 -16.03 -19.14
N TRP A 22 41.41 -15.99 -17.90
CA TRP A 22 42.21 -16.29 -16.72
C TRP A 22 41.66 -17.50 -15.99
N VAL A 23 42.53 -18.48 -15.74
CA VAL A 23 42.19 -19.68 -14.98
C VAL A 23 42.26 -19.36 -13.49
N LEU A 24 41.12 -19.28 -12.83
CA LEU A 24 40.99 -18.72 -11.48
C LEU A 24 41.83 -19.46 -10.44
N ILE A 25 41.86 -20.80 -10.47
CA ILE A 25 42.58 -21.61 -9.47
C ILE A 25 44.09 -21.30 -9.48
N PRO A 26 44.84 -21.53 -10.58
CA PRO A 26 46.28 -21.24 -10.60
C PRO A 26 46.57 -19.75 -10.46
N THR A 27 45.68 -18.86 -10.91
CA THR A 27 45.82 -17.42 -10.67
C THR A 27 45.77 -17.10 -9.18
N CYS A 28 44.80 -17.64 -8.44
CA CYS A 28 44.66 -17.39 -7.01
C CYS A 28 45.82 -17.96 -6.19
N GLU A 29 46.31 -19.14 -6.57
CA GLU A 29 47.48 -19.75 -5.93
C GLU A 29 48.73 -18.89 -6.15
N LYS A 30 48.99 -18.52 -7.41
CA LYS A 30 50.21 -17.79 -7.81
C LYS A 30 50.24 -16.35 -7.30
N TYR A 31 49.14 -15.61 -7.45
CA TYR A 31 49.12 -14.17 -7.19
C TYR A 31 48.60 -13.82 -5.80
N PHE A 32 47.77 -14.67 -5.18
CA PHE A 32 47.14 -14.37 -3.90
C PHE A 32 47.47 -15.36 -2.78
N GLY A 33 48.23 -16.42 -3.08
CA GLY A 33 48.62 -17.45 -2.10
C GLY A 33 47.44 -18.26 -1.56
N VAL A 34 46.37 -18.43 -2.35
CA VAL A 34 45.18 -19.20 -1.94
C VAL A 34 45.02 -20.44 -2.79
N SER A 35 45.06 -21.59 -2.11
CA SER A 35 44.81 -22.93 -2.70
C SER A 35 43.46 -23.52 -2.29
N ASP A 36 42.62 -22.80 -1.54
CA ASP A 36 41.27 -23.27 -1.21
C ASP A 36 40.40 -23.24 -2.47
N ARG A 37 40.38 -24.39 -3.14
CA ARG A 37 39.66 -24.58 -4.39
C ARG A 37 38.17 -24.34 -4.25
N ARG A 38 37.53 -24.81 -3.16
CA ARG A 38 36.07 -24.63 -2.97
C ARG A 38 35.71 -23.16 -2.84
N LEU A 39 36.54 -22.40 -2.13
CA LEU A 39 36.36 -20.96 -2.00
C LEU A 39 36.51 -20.24 -3.35
N ILE A 40 37.55 -20.58 -4.12
CA ILE A 40 37.81 -19.99 -5.43
C ILE A 40 36.67 -20.31 -6.41
N GLU A 41 36.26 -21.58 -6.46
CA GLU A 41 35.16 -22.05 -7.32
C GLU A 41 33.84 -21.39 -6.94
N SER A 42 33.52 -21.25 -5.65
CA SER A 42 32.32 -20.53 -5.19
C SER A 42 32.31 -19.05 -5.61
N ILE A 43 33.46 -18.39 -5.63
CA ILE A 43 33.57 -17.00 -6.11
C ILE A 43 33.42 -16.97 -7.63
N GLY A 44 34.10 -17.88 -8.34
CA GLY A 44 34.00 -18.00 -9.81
C GLY A 44 32.57 -18.23 -10.27
N ASP A 45 31.85 -19.14 -9.61
CA ASP A 45 30.44 -19.43 -9.87
C ASP A 45 29.59 -18.17 -9.71
N GLU A 46 29.78 -17.40 -8.63
CA GLU A 46 29.02 -16.17 -8.40
C GLU A 46 29.32 -15.09 -9.45
N ILE A 47 30.59 -14.92 -9.86
CA ILE A 47 30.97 -13.96 -10.91
C ILE A 47 30.26 -14.32 -12.24
N ILE A 48 30.18 -15.61 -12.56
CA ILE A 48 29.52 -16.11 -13.77
C ILE A 48 27.99 -15.94 -13.67
N GLU A 49 27.38 -16.34 -12.55
CA GLU A 49 25.93 -16.24 -12.32
C GLU A 49 25.42 -14.80 -12.40
N ARG A 50 26.25 -13.84 -11.98
CA ARG A 50 25.93 -12.40 -12.07
C ARG A 50 26.17 -11.80 -13.46
N GLY A 51 26.65 -12.60 -14.41
CA GLY A 51 26.96 -12.15 -15.77
C GLY A 51 28.21 -11.28 -15.87
N TRP A 52 29.05 -11.23 -14.84
CA TRP A 52 30.24 -10.39 -14.83
C TRP A 52 31.41 -11.00 -15.58
N ALA A 53 31.42 -12.31 -15.77
CA ALA A 53 32.39 -13.00 -16.61
C ALA A 53 31.75 -14.17 -17.35
N THR A 54 32.33 -14.53 -18.49
CA THR A 54 31.96 -15.73 -19.24
C THR A 54 33.05 -16.79 -19.09
N PRO A 55 32.68 -18.04 -18.78
CA PRO A 55 33.62 -19.16 -18.78
C PRO A 55 33.99 -19.58 -20.21
N LYS A 56 35.18 -20.15 -20.35
CA LYS A 56 35.59 -20.84 -21.56
C LYS A 56 34.81 -22.16 -21.69
N LYS A 57 34.49 -22.57 -22.92
CA LYS A 57 33.64 -23.75 -23.21
C LYS A 57 34.09 -25.04 -22.50
N ASP A 58 35.40 -25.29 -22.44
CA ASP A 58 35.96 -26.53 -21.92
C ASP A 58 36.55 -26.36 -20.50
N ASP A 59 36.50 -25.16 -19.93
CA ASP A 59 37.00 -24.85 -18.59
C ASP A 59 36.16 -23.76 -17.94
N LYS A 60 35.27 -24.19 -17.03
CA LYS A 60 34.34 -23.33 -16.28
C LYS A 60 35.07 -22.22 -15.51
N TYR A 61 36.26 -22.50 -14.99
CA TYR A 61 37.00 -21.56 -14.14
C TYR A 61 38.09 -20.81 -14.91
N SER A 62 38.15 -20.97 -16.23
CA SER A 62 38.83 -20.07 -17.14
C SER A 62 37.85 -18.99 -17.58
N VAL A 63 37.93 -17.80 -17.00
CA VAL A 63 36.91 -16.74 -17.16
C VAL A 63 37.44 -15.53 -17.91
N TYR A 64 36.55 -14.88 -18.67
CA TYR A 64 36.78 -13.60 -19.34
C TYR A 64 35.83 -12.54 -18.77
N ILE A 65 36.36 -11.40 -18.33
CA ILE A 65 35.57 -10.34 -17.68
C ILE A 65 34.75 -9.54 -18.68
N HIS A 66 33.51 -9.21 -18.32
CA HIS A 66 32.64 -8.34 -19.10
C HIS A 66 32.67 -6.90 -18.60
N TYR A 67 32.15 -6.01 -19.44
CA TYR A 67 31.90 -4.62 -19.07
C TYR A 67 31.09 -4.48 -17.79
N ASP A 68 30.06 -5.30 -17.59
CA ASP A 68 29.18 -5.24 -16.40
C ASP A 68 29.96 -5.47 -15.09
N GLY A 69 30.94 -6.38 -15.09
CA GLY A 69 31.82 -6.59 -13.94
C GLY A 69 32.73 -5.39 -13.66
N ILE A 70 33.25 -4.78 -14.72
CA ILE A 70 34.09 -3.56 -14.66
C ILE A 70 33.26 -2.38 -14.13
N GLU A 71 32.05 -2.18 -14.66
CA GLU A 71 31.15 -1.09 -14.26
C GLU A 71 30.70 -1.26 -12.81
N MET A 72 30.38 -2.48 -12.38
CA MET A 72 30.05 -2.79 -10.99
C MET A 72 31.17 -2.35 -10.04
N MET A 73 32.42 -2.70 -10.33
CA MET A 73 33.56 -2.28 -9.51
C MET A 73 33.80 -0.78 -9.56
N LYS A 74 33.62 -0.11 -10.72
CA LYS A 74 33.71 1.36 -10.81
C LYS A 74 32.66 2.05 -9.94
N LYS A 75 31.42 1.56 -9.96
CA LYS A 75 30.28 2.15 -9.24
C LYS A 75 30.35 1.91 -7.74
N HIS A 76 30.71 0.70 -7.32
CA HIS A 76 30.63 0.28 -5.92
C HIS A 76 31.98 0.23 -5.22
N LYS A 77 33.12 0.31 -5.94
CA LYS A 77 34.51 0.22 -5.45
C LYS A 77 34.92 -1.12 -4.85
N SER A 78 33.99 -1.88 -4.28
CA SER A 78 34.21 -3.21 -3.74
C SER A 78 32.95 -4.05 -3.78
N TYR A 79 33.12 -5.37 -3.76
CA TYR A 79 32.05 -6.36 -3.71
C TYR A 79 31.19 -6.18 -2.45
N SER A 80 31.78 -5.92 -1.28
CA SER A 80 31.00 -5.67 -0.05
C SER A 80 30.06 -4.46 -0.18
N SER A 81 30.53 -3.39 -0.83
CA SER A 81 29.72 -2.19 -1.05
C SER A 81 28.59 -2.45 -2.03
N PHE A 82 28.84 -3.25 -3.05
CA PHE A 82 27.82 -3.73 -3.98
C PHE A 82 26.77 -4.58 -3.27
N GLU A 83 27.17 -5.56 -2.47
CA GLU A 83 26.27 -6.45 -1.74
C GLU A 83 25.36 -5.66 -0.77
N LYS A 84 25.93 -4.69 -0.04
CA LYS A 84 25.17 -3.76 0.81
C LYS A 84 24.15 -2.96 0.01
N SER A 85 24.49 -2.53 -1.21
CA SER A 85 23.58 -1.76 -2.05
C SER A 85 22.39 -2.59 -2.55
N ILE A 86 22.64 -3.85 -2.93
CA ILE A 86 21.57 -4.81 -3.30
C ILE A 86 20.66 -5.07 -2.11
N ASN A 87 21.24 -5.35 -0.94
CA ASN A 87 20.46 -5.62 0.26
C ASN A 87 19.60 -4.42 0.66
N LYS A 88 20.13 -3.20 0.52
CA LYS A 88 19.36 -1.97 0.75
C LYS A 88 18.22 -1.79 -0.26
N ALA A 89 18.46 -2.04 -1.55
CA ALA A 89 17.45 -1.95 -2.59
C ALA A 89 16.33 -2.99 -2.38
N ASN A 90 16.69 -4.23 -2.07
CA ASN A 90 15.75 -5.30 -1.77
C ASN A 90 14.89 -4.98 -0.54
N ASN A 91 15.50 -4.45 0.52
CA ASN A 91 14.77 -4.01 1.71
C ASN A 91 13.82 -2.85 1.41
N ARG A 92 14.26 -1.87 0.60
CA ARG A 92 13.39 -0.78 0.17
C ARG A 92 12.18 -1.29 -0.63
N SER A 93 12.38 -2.22 -1.55
CA SER A 93 11.26 -2.80 -2.33
C SER A 93 10.24 -3.53 -1.45
N LYS A 94 10.71 -4.25 -0.41
CA LYS A 94 9.84 -4.91 0.57
C LYS A 94 9.05 -3.88 1.38
N VAL A 95 9.71 -2.81 1.84
CA VAL A 95 9.06 -1.72 2.58
C VAL A 95 8.02 -1.02 1.70
N GLU A 96 8.35 -0.70 0.45
CA GLU A 96 7.41 -0.07 -0.50
C GLU A 96 6.18 -0.95 -0.77
N LYS A 97 6.37 -2.27 -0.93
CA LYS A 97 5.27 -3.23 -1.08
C LYS A 97 4.37 -3.27 0.17
N ASN A 98 4.98 -3.27 1.36
CA ASN A 98 4.23 -3.26 2.62
C ASN A 98 3.47 -1.95 2.84
N ILE A 99 4.07 -0.80 2.53
CA ILE A 99 3.41 0.51 2.63
C ILE A 99 2.18 0.56 1.71
N LYS A 100 2.28 0.09 0.46
CA LYS A 100 1.13 0.02 -0.46
C LYS A 100 -0.01 -0.83 0.09
N ILE A 101 0.31 -1.97 0.72
CA ILE A 101 -0.69 -2.84 1.35
C ILE A 101 -1.38 -2.11 2.51
N ILE A 102 -0.61 -1.46 3.39
CA ILE A 102 -1.15 -0.71 4.53
C ILE A 102 -2.06 0.44 4.06
N LEU A 103 -1.62 1.24 3.07
CA LEU A 103 -2.47 2.30 2.52
C LEU A 103 -3.77 1.75 1.90
N SER A 104 -3.71 0.61 1.20
CA SER A 104 -4.91 -0.01 0.64
C SER A 104 -5.89 -0.48 1.71
N ILE A 105 -5.38 -1.00 2.84
CA ILE A 105 -6.21 -1.43 3.98
C ILE A 105 -6.86 -0.21 4.64
N ILE A 106 -6.09 0.85 4.91
CA ILE A 106 -6.62 2.09 5.50
C ILE A 106 -7.68 2.71 4.57
N GLY A 107 -7.41 2.76 3.26
CA GLY A 107 -8.37 3.24 2.26
C GLY A 107 -9.65 2.40 2.24
N GLY A 108 -9.53 1.07 2.26
CA GLY A 108 -10.68 0.16 2.31
C GLY A 108 -11.53 0.34 3.57
N ILE A 109 -10.90 0.46 4.75
CA ILE A 109 -11.62 0.72 6.03
C ILE A 109 -12.33 2.07 5.97
N GLY A 110 -11.70 3.11 5.43
CA GLY A 110 -12.28 4.44 5.28
C GLY A 110 -13.54 4.45 4.41
N VAL A 111 -13.53 3.72 3.29
CA VAL A 111 -14.71 3.57 2.42
C VAL A 111 -15.85 2.85 3.14
N ILE A 112 -15.55 1.75 3.85
CA ILE A 112 -16.56 1.00 4.61
C ILE A 112 -17.19 1.89 5.70
N TYR A 113 -16.39 2.60 6.47
CA TYR A 113 -16.89 3.52 7.51
C TYR A 113 -17.72 4.66 6.93
N GLY A 114 -17.28 5.23 5.80
CA GLY A 114 -18.02 6.27 5.09
C GLY A 114 -19.40 5.80 4.64
N CYS A 115 -19.47 4.63 3.98
CA CYS A 115 -20.73 4.06 3.55
C CYS A 115 -21.69 3.76 4.71
N VAL A 116 -21.20 3.21 5.82
CA VAL A 116 -22.01 2.92 7.01
C VAL A 116 -22.52 4.20 7.67
N PHE A 117 -21.67 5.22 7.81
CA PHE A 117 -22.05 6.51 8.39
C PHE A 117 -23.11 7.22 7.53
N THR A 118 -22.93 7.25 6.22
CA THR A 118 -23.91 7.82 5.28
C THR A 118 -25.25 7.08 5.35
N TYR A 119 -25.23 5.74 5.39
CA TYR A 119 -26.45 4.94 5.50
C TYR A 119 -27.21 5.18 6.81
N ILE A 120 -26.50 5.26 7.94
CA ILE A 120 -27.10 5.54 9.25
C ILE A 120 -27.74 6.94 9.27
N ASN A 121 -27.06 7.95 8.72
CA ASN A 121 -27.60 9.30 8.67
C ASN A 121 -28.81 9.39 7.74
N TYR A 122 -28.77 8.75 6.57
CA TYR A 122 -29.92 8.69 5.66
C TYR A 122 -31.18 8.11 6.31
N GLN A 123 -31.03 7.03 7.10
CA GLN A 123 -32.15 6.43 7.83
C GLN A 123 -32.69 7.36 8.93
N LYS A 124 -31.82 8.09 9.63
CA LYS A 124 -32.23 9.07 10.64
C LYS A 124 -33.00 10.23 10.01
N ASP A 125 -32.49 10.80 8.92
CA ASP A 125 -33.14 11.92 8.22
C ASP A 125 -34.54 11.53 7.74
N ARG A 126 -34.69 10.33 7.14
CA ARG A 126 -36.01 9.80 6.75
C ARG A 126 -36.99 9.66 7.90
N LYS A 127 -36.51 9.25 9.08
CA LYS A 127 -37.35 9.06 10.26
C LYS A 127 -37.81 10.42 10.82
N ILE A 128 -36.91 11.41 10.84
CA ILE A 128 -37.20 12.78 11.25
C ILE A 128 -38.24 13.42 10.31
N ASP A 129 -38.07 13.28 9.00
CA ASP A 129 -39.01 13.80 8.00
C ASP A 129 -40.42 13.23 8.16
N ASN A 130 -40.53 11.92 8.40
CA ASN A 130 -41.81 11.28 8.63
C ASN A 130 -42.48 11.78 9.93
N GLN A 131 -41.71 11.92 11.00
CA GLN A 131 -42.21 12.47 12.27
C GLN A 131 -42.68 13.93 12.12
N GLN A 132 -41.95 14.77 11.37
CA GLN A 132 -42.37 16.14 11.09
C GLN A 132 -43.66 16.20 10.26
N LYS A 133 -43.82 15.31 9.27
CA LYS A 133 -45.07 15.20 8.49
C LYS A 133 -46.25 14.78 9.36
N GLU A 134 -46.04 13.85 10.30
CA GLU A 134 -47.08 13.42 11.25
C GLU A 134 -47.47 14.55 12.20
N ILE A 135 -46.51 15.27 12.77
CA ILE A 135 -46.75 16.44 13.63
C ILE A 135 -47.55 17.51 12.88
N LYS A 136 -47.18 17.80 11.63
CA LYS A 136 -47.90 18.79 10.81
C LYS A 136 -49.36 18.40 10.58
N LYS A 137 -49.63 17.14 10.22
CA LYS A 137 -51.00 16.62 10.06
C LYS A 137 -51.79 16.67 11.37
N LEU A 138 -51.13 16.40 12.50
CA LEU A 138 -51.78 16.45 13.80
C LEU A 138 -52.18 17.89 14.18
N ASN A 139 -51.29 18.85 13.95
CA ASN A 139 -51.58 20.27 14.19
C ASN A 139 -52.74 20.78 13.31
N GLU A 140 -52.76 20.42 12.02
CA GLU A 140 -53.87 20.79 11.12
C GLU A 140 -55.22 20.24 11.62
N LYS A 141 -55.25 19.01 12.16
CA LYS A 141 -56.46 18.44 12.78
C LYS A 141 -56.85 19.16 14.06
N ILE A 142 -55.88 19.50 14.92
CA ILE A 142 -56.14 20.24 16.16
C ILE A 142 -56.74 21.62 15.85
N ASP A 143 -56.19 22.33 14.85
CA ASP A 143 -56.68 23.65 14.44
C ASP A 143 -58.08 23.57 13.84
N SER A 144 -58.36 22.55 13.03
CA SER A 144 -59.70 22.28 12.50
C SER A 144 -60.72 22.03 13.62
N LEU A 145 -60.41 21.14 14.57
CA LEU A 145 -61.28 20.85 15.71
C LEU A 145 -61.50 22.09 16.59
N LYS A 146 -60.45 22.88 16.83
CA LYS A 146 -60.54 24.13 17.60
C LYS A 146 -61.43 25.16 16.90
N THR A 147 -61.39 25.21 15.57
CA THR A 147 -62.23 26.10 14.75
C THR A 147 -63.69 25.66 14.78
N GLU A 148 -63.97 24.36 14.62
CA GLU A 148 -65.32 23.81 14.77
C GLU A 148 -65.90 24.05 16.17
N LEU A 149 -65.10 23.86 17.21
CA LEU A 149 -65.54 24.05 18.58
C LEU A 149 -65.85 25.52 18.88
N LYS A 150 -65.06 26.46 18.35
CA LYS A 150 -65.37 27.90 18.38
C LYS A 150 -66.67 28.23 17.65
N GLN A 151 -66.91 27.67 16.46
CA GLN A 151 -68.16 27.90 15.73
C GLN A 151 -69.39 27.40 16.49
N ARG A 152 -69.29 26.24 17.14
CA ARG A 152 -70.40 25.70 17.98
C ARG A 152 -70.69 26.55 19.21
N THR A 153 -69.68 27.22 19.77
CA THR A 153 -69.84 28.05 20.98
C THR A 153 -70.27 29.49 20.70
N THR A 154 -70.14 29.99 19.47
CA THR A 154 -70.56 31.36 19.10
C THR A 154 -71.91 31.46 18.40
N THR A 155 -72.56 30.35 18.04
CA THR A 155 -73.96 30.35 17.58
C THR A 155 -74.93 30.53 18.76
N PRO A 156 -75.70 31.64 18.83
CA PRO A 156 -76.67 31.83 19.90
C PRO A 156 -77.88 30.92 19.69
N TYR A 157 -78.29 30.19 20.73
CA TYR A 157 -79.55 29.46 20.74
C TYR A 157 -80.72 30.44 20.58
N PRO A 158 -81.71 30.18 19.70
CA PRO A 158 -82.90 31.01 19.64
C PRO A 158 -83.69 30.84 20.95
N MET A 159 -83.73 31.90 21.77
CA MET A 159 -84.66 31.99 22.90
C MET A 159 -86.09 31.97 22.37
N LYS A 160 -86.84 30.94 22.75
CA LYS A 160 -88.29 30.85 22.50
C LYS A 160 -88.98 31.81 23.48
N SER A 161 -89.40 32.98 23.02
CA SER A 161 -90.23 33.91 23.80
C SER A 161 -91.66 33.37 23.87
N THR A 162 -92.08 32.95 25.05
CA THR A 162 -93.49 32.60 25.31
C THR A 162 -94.25 33.89 25.56
N SER A 163 -94.96 34.41 24.56
CA SER A 163 -95.91 35.52 24.73
C SER A 163 -97.20 35.02 25.39
N LEU A 164 -97.54 35.62 26.54
CA LEU A 164 -98.85 35.56 27.17
C LEU A 164 -99.95 35.90 26.15
N VAL A 165 -100.93 35.00 26.01
CA VAL A 165 -102.21 35.29 25.33
C VAL A 165 -103.31 35.28 26.37
N LEU A 166 -103.81 36.49 26.66
CA LEU A 166 -105.09 36.78 27.28
C LEU A 166 -106.21 36.57 26.24
N GLN A 167 -107.14 35.66 26.50
CA GLN A 167 -108.53 35.67 25.97
C GLN A 167 -109.40 34.97 27.03
N SER A 168 -110.11 35.74 27.85
CA SER A 168 -111.54 36.14 27.74
C SER A 168 -112.43 35.23 28.57
#